data_AF-A0A090QEA5-F1
#
_entry.id   AF-A0A090QEA5-F1
#
_cell.length_a   1.000
_cell.length_b   1.000
_cell.length_c   1.000
_cell.angle_alpha   90.00
_cell.angle_beta   90.00
_cell.angle_gamma   90.00
#
_symmetry.space_group_name_H-M   'P 1'
#
loop_
_entity.id
_entity.type
_entity.pdbx_description
1 polymer ?
#
loop_
_entity_poly.entity_id
_entity_poly.type
_entity_poly.pdbx_seq_one_letter_code
_entity_poly.pdbx_strand_id
1 'polypeptide(L)'
;MGVYKIKGKYLIFKGEYTSEEKFRKELSQQILLKFGRPNYDSEKITEILSYCLDYFIKNFQDICLNEKSVRFYQQVFRFHEQATEVVYKFSNESSSSDIDFKYIALYRRILKFILEMGCDVPMHNNEKMDGAFKKRFEEKLNDLLYLGEMIMTCVSFYSEQTMIEDVADISFDKDDLFVFSRRHHYNFIFEHMSKEFGGQLSKAVVDDTDLAGLNDLKKALDDCFNIKYENVGHIIASIHEMNKPKGGDVVEVGWETLPINLTQFYGVDKKVSEQFFRGLTLDKNNKMSLLDLACKPYKLNRYIYKPIIVWNIDGNDYALFGKNAWAETFIQFASNAIPWGKAPEIWLKNKCFKKYVHRKEDDHDKWLDDAVEEKLLNNNVYFDRNVKVINHNTGNTSIDEPGLGEIDFIIASKASKKLFIADCKHLLGRYDIPNQRNDYNAFTSGKKPYNKTLESKIQWFKDNLSLVNQHLQKKYKKPDIDISEYTVEGIFIINTPTFYMYNSVYRIYDINQIENVILGNHTDPTFSVVIDEEEHTKFLNVEYPYFKKPKYIKFDPFKEDE
;
A
#
# COMPACT_ATOMS: atom_id res chain seq x y z
N MET A 1 2.04 11.54 -30.46
CA MET A 1 0.71 12.00 -29.98
C MET A 1 0.36 11.10 -28.80
N GLY A 2 0.53 11.60 -27.57
CA GLY A 2 0.46 10.79 -26.36
C GLY A 2 -0.94 10.46 -25.85
N VAL A 3 -2.03 10.94 -26.48
CA VAL A 3 -3.40 10.73 -25.97
C VAL A 3 -4.07 9.53 -26.63
N TYR A 4 -4.48 8.56 -25.82
CA TYR A 4 -5.14 7.32 -26.23
C TYR A 4 -6.59 7.29 -25.76
N LYS A 5 -7.46 6.65 -26.55
CA LYS A 5 -8.88 6.48 -26.23
C LYS A 5 -9.16 5.05 -25.78
N ILE A 6 -9.43 4.87 -24.49
CA ILE A 6 -9.76 3.57 -23.89
C ILE A 6 -11.29 3.38 -23.85
N LYS A 7 -11.75 2.16 -24.18
CA LYS A 7 -13.18 1.79 -24.30
C LYS A 7 -14.00 2.79 -25.12
N GLY A 8 -13.40 3.36 -26.17
CA GLY A 8 -14.06 4.29 -27.11
C GLY A 8 -14.48 5.64 -26.53
N LYS A 9 -14.18 5.93 -25.26
CA LYS A 9 -14.65 7.14 -24.55
C LYS A 9 -13.56 7.84 -23.74
N TYR A 10 -12.77 7.11 -22.96
CA TYR A 10 -11.91 7.68 -21.92
C TYR A 10 -10.54 8.04 -22.48
N LEU A 11 -10.08 9.25 -22.20
CA LEU A 11 -8.77 9.74 -22.62
C LEU A 11 -7.73 9.43 -21.54
N ILE A 12 -6.64 8.78 -21.95
CA ILE A 12 -5.46 8.53 -21.12
C ILE A 12 -4.24 9.05 -21.87
N PHE A 13 -3.37 9.78 -21.18
CA PHE A 13 -2.09 10.19 -21.75
C PHE A 13 -1.03 9.11 -21.45
N LYS A 14 -0.39 8.58 -22.48
CA LYS A 14 0.75 7.67 -22.39
C LYS A 14 2.03 8.46 -22.67
N GLY A 15 2.99 8.37 -21.76
CA GLY A 15 4.28 9.01 -21.90
C GLY A 15 5.07 8.51 -23.12
N GLU A 16 5.83 9.40 -23.73
CA GLU A 16 6.78 9.17 -24.83
C GLU A 16 8.22 9.18 -24.29
N TYR A 17 9.12 8.45 -24.95
CA TYR A 17 10.52 8.25 -24.53
C TYR A 17 11.40 9.52 -24.54
N THR A 18 10.92 10.65 -25.06
CA THR A 18 11.68 11.90 -25.18
C THR A 18 12.07 12.49 -23.82
N SER A 19 11.21 12.35 -22.80
CA SER A 19 11.53 12.80 -21.44
C SER A 19 12.58 11.92 -20.76
N GLU A 20 12.60 10.61 -21.07
CA GLU A 20 13.65 9.72 -20.61
C GLU A 20 15.01 10.19 -21.12
N GLU A 21 15.15 10.45 -22.42
CA GLU A 21 16.41 10.94 -23.00
C GLU A 21 16.87 12.24 -22.33
N LYS A 22 15.96 13.17 -22.07
CA LYS A 22 16.26 14.47 -21.45
C LYS A 22 16.85 14.30 -20.04
N PHE A 23 16.13 13.62 -19.14
CA PHE A 23 16.48 13.58 -17.72
C PHE A 23 17.44 12.44 -17.37
N ARG A 24 17.31 11.26 -18.01
CA ARG A 24 18.19 10.11 -17.75
C ARG A 24 19.61 10.42 -18.17
N LYS A 25 19.80 11.03 -19.34
CA LYS A 25 21.13 11.39 -19.86
C LYS A 25 21.83 12.42 -18.99
N GLU A 26 21.13 13.48 -18.60
CA GLU A 26 21.67 14.51 -17.71
C GLU A 26 22.10 13.91 -16.36
N LEU A 27 21.22 13.13 -15.72
CA LEU A 27 21.52 12.54 -14.43
C LEU A 27 22.63 11.48 -14.51
N SER A 28 22.71 10.69 -15.59
CA SER A 28 23.79 9.72 -15.80
C SER A 28 25.16 10.38 -15.81
N GLN A 29 25.29 11.51 -16.52
CA GLN A 29 26.52 12.30 -16.54
C GLN A 29 26.86 12.84 -15.15
N GLN A 30 25.86 13.34 -14.41
CA GLN A 30 26.07 13.82 -13.04
C GLN A 30 26.51 12.71 -12.09
N ILE A 31 25.96 11.50 -12.22
CA ILE A 31 26.35 10.35 -11.40
C ILE A 31 27.81 9.99 -11.69
N LEU A 32 28.18 9.83 -12.96
CA LEU A 32 29.56 9.48 -13.35
C LEU A 32 30.58 10.54 -12.90
N LEU A 33 30.24 11.82 -13.03
CA LEU A 33 31.09 12.93 -12.59
C LEU A 33 31.27 12.97 -11.07
N LYS A 34 30.21 12.66 -10.31
CA LYS A 34 30.20 12.77 -8.84
C LYS A 34 30.72 11.52 -8.13
N PHE A 35 30.40 10.33 -8.65
CA PHE A 35 30.64 9.05 -7.99
C PHE A 35 31.65 8.15 -8.73
N GLY A 36 32.11 8.53 -9.92
CA GLY A 36 33.05 7.73 -10.72
C GLY A 36 32.38 6.60 -11.49
N ARG A 37 33.16 5.72 -12.13
CA ARG A 37 32.67 4.56 -12.89
C ARG A 37 32.25 3.39 -11.96
N PRO A 38 31.43 2.43 -12.45
CA PRO A 38 30.77 1.42 -11.62
C PRO A 38 31.71 0.47 -10.88
N ASN A 39 31.46 0.30 -9.59
CA ASN A 39 31.79 -0.83 -8.70
C ASN A 39 31.31 -0.45 -7.29
N TYR A 40 30.05 -0.02 -7.20
CA TYR A 40 29.53 0.61 -5.98
C TYR A 40 29.16 -0.46 -4.94
N ASP A 41 29.57 -0.22 -3.70
CA ASP A 41 29.05 -0.97 -2.56
C ASP A 41 27.62 -0.50 -2.20
N SER A 42 26.99 -1.21 -1.26
CA SER A 42 25.61 -0.93 -0.85
C SER A 42 25.42 0.46 -0.22
N GLU A 43 26.43 0.98 0.48
CA GLU A 43 26.37 2.32 1.08
C GLU A 43 26.39 3.39 -0.02
N LYS A 44 27.32 3.24 -0.98
CA LYS A 44 27.44 4.14 -2.13
C LYS A 44 26.19 4.10 -3.01
N ILE A 45 25.58 2.94 -3.23
CA ILE A 45 24.30 2.82 -3.95
C ILE A 45 23.20 3.60 -3.24
N THR A 46 23.13 3.54 -1.91
CA THR A 46 22.13 4.28 -1.12
C THR A 46 22.33 5.80 -1.25
N GLU A 47 23.58 6.27 -1.27
CA GLU A 47 23.91 7.68 -1.54
C GLU A 47 23.47 8.09 -2.95
N ILE A 48 23.76 7.27 -3.97
CA ILE A 48 23.38 7.56 -5.36
C ILE A 48 21.86 7.56 -5.52
N LEU A 49 21.13 6.61 -4.92
CA LEU A 49 19.66 6.57 -4.94
C LEU A 49 19.05 7.84 -4.32
N SER A 50 19.61 8.30 -3.20
CA SER A 50 19.18 9.54 -2.56
C SER A 50 19.45 10.75 -3.45
N TYR A 51 20.62 10.80 -4.09
CA TYR A 51 20.97 11.84 -5.04
C TYR A 51 20.03 11.89 -6.27
N CYS A 52 19.70 10.72 -6.81
CA CYS A 52 18.76 10.59 -7.93
C CYS A 52 17.35 11.05 -7.52
N LEU A 53 16.88 10.62 -6.35
CA LEU A 53 15.58 11.00 -5.82
C LEU A 53 15.45 12.52 -5.67
N ASP A 54 16.46 13.18 -5.11
CA ASP A 54 16.50 14.64 -4.97
C ASP A 54 16.47 15.34 -6.33
N TYR A 55 17.22 14.83 -7.31
CA TYR A 55 17.21 15.36 -8.68
C TYR A 55 15.81 15.27 -9.31
N PHE A 56 15.14 14.11 -9.22
CA PHE A 56 13.81 13.93 -9.81
C PHE A 56 12.74 14.76 -9.10
N ILE A 57 12.76 14.82 -7.76
CA ILE A 57 11.84 15.64 -6.98
C ILE A 57 11.98 17.11 -7.36
N LYS A 58 13.22 17.61 -7.41
CA LYS A 58 13.49 19.02 -7.76
C LYS A 58 12.95 19.36 -9.14
N ASN A 59 13.26 18.56 -10.16
CA ASN A 59 12.78 18.81 -11.53
C ASN A 59 11.24 18.73 -11.62
N PHE A 60 10.61 17.80 -10.91
CA PHE A 60 9.15 17.68 -10.89
C PHE A 60 8.50 18.92 -10.27
N GLN A 61 9.04 19.35 -9.12
CA GLN A 61 8.58 20.55 -8.41
C GLN A 61 8.79 21.80 -9.26
N ASP A 62 9.94 21.95 -9.89
CA ASP A 62 10.25 23.10 -10.75
C ASP A 62 9.27 23.21 -11.91
N ILE A 63 8.88 22.10 -12.56
CA ILE A 63 7.88 22.11 -13.64
C ILE A 63 6.50 22.54 -13.11
N CYS A 64 6.05 21.96 -12.00
CA CYS A 64 4.76 22.31 -11.40
C CYS A 64 4.73 23.78 -10.95
N LEU A 65 5.70 24.19 -10.14
CA LEU A 65 5.73 25.52 -9.55
C LEU A 65 5.88 26.62 -10.62
N ASN A 66 6.52 26.35 -11.76
CA ASN A 66 6.61 27.31 -12.86
C ASN A 66 5.41 27.29 -13.82
N GLU A 67 4.55 26.26 -13.78
CA GLU A 67 3.30 26.25 -14.51
C GLU A 67 2.22 26.98 -13.71
N LYS A 68 1.78 28.14 -14.20
CA LYS A 68 0.83 29.03 -13.50
C LYS A 68 -0.58 29.01 -14.11
N SER A 69 -0.80 28.28 -15.20
CA SER A 69 -2.11 28.21 -15.83
C SER A 69 -3.05 27.26 -15.10
N VAL A 70 -4.21 27.77 -14.67
CA VAL A 70 -5.28 26.91 -14.15
C VAL A 70 -5.75 25.87 -15.17
N ARG A 71 -5.67 26.18 -16.47
CA ARG A 71 -6.09 25.28 -17.56
C ARG A 71 -5.22 24.03 -17.62
N PHE A 72 -3.94 24.14 -17.30
CA PHE A 72 -3.04 22.99 -17.22
C PHE A 72 -3.51 22.02 -16.14
N TYR A 73 -3.71 22.50 -14.92
CA TYR A 73 -4.12 21.67 -13.79
C TYR A 73 -5.54 21.11 -13.93
N GLN A 74 -6.48 21.89 -14.48
CA GLN A 74 -7.80 21.38 -14.84
C GLN A 74 -7.74 20.23 -15.84
N GLN A 75 -6.84 20.30 -16.83
CA GLN A 75 -6.68 19.23 -17.81
C GLN A 75 -6.08 17.97 -17.17
N VAL A 76 -5.09 18.11 -16.28
CA VAL A 76 -4.58 17.00 -15.44
C VAL A 76 -5.71 16.38 -14.62
N PHE A 77 -6.56 17.20 -14.00
CA PHE A 77 -7.71 16.76 -13.20
C PHE A 77 -8.67 15.94 -14.05
N ARG A 78 -8.99 16.38 -15.27
CA ARG A 78 -9.85 15.63 -16.20
C ARG A 78 -9.28 14.27 -16.58
N PHE A 79 -7.98 14.18 -16.82
CA PHE A 79 -7.32 12.91 -17.08
C PHE A 79 -7.40 11.98 -15.85
N HIS A 80 -7.23 12.53 -14.65
CA HIS A 80 -7.37 11.77 -13.41
C HIS A 80 -8.79 11.22 -13.23
N GLU A 81 -9.82 12.04 -13.43
CA GLU A 81 -11.22 11.61 -13.29
C GLU A 81 -11.59 10.52 -14.29
N GLN A 82 -11.13 10.64 -15.54
CA GLN A 82 -11.35 9.62 -16.57
C GLN A 82 -10.63 8.31 -16.25
N ALA A 83 -9.37 8.38 -15.83
CA ALA A 83 -8.61 7.21 -15.41
C ALA A 83 -9.24 6.52 -14.20
N THR A 84 -9.77 7.30 -13.25
CA THR A 84 -10.49 6.77 -12.08
C THR A 84 -11.79 6.06 -12.49
N GLU A 85 -12.56 6.62 -13.43
CA GLU A 85 -13.76 5.98 -13.94
C GLU A 85 -13.44 4.66 -14.67
N VAL A 86 -12.35 4.61 -15.44
CA VAL A 86 -11.91 3.40 -16.15
C VAL A 86 -11.62 2.28 -15.15
N VAL A 87 -10.88 2.56 -14.09
CA VAL A 87 -10.58 1.56 -13.05
C VAL A 87 -11.87 1.09 -12.37
N TYR A 88 -12.75 2.01 -11.99
CA TYR A 88 -13.99 1.66 -11.30
C TYR A 88 -14.93 0.79 -12.14
N LYS A 89 -15.04 1.06 -13.45
CA LYS A 89 -15.98 0.36 -14.33
C LYS A 89 -15.45 -0.92 -14.96
N PHE A 90 -14.13 -1.02 -15.17
CA PHE A 90 -13.54 -2.06 -16.02
C PHE A 90 -12.39 -2.83 -15.36
N SER A 91 -12.16 -2.71 -14.05
CA SER A 91 -11.04 -3.37 -13.35
C SER A 91 -10.95 -4.89 -13.56
N ASN A 92 -12.07 -5.54 -13.87
CA ASN A 92 -12.17 -6.98 -14.03
C ASN A 92 -12.10 -7.44 -15.50
N GLU A 93 -11.94 -6.51 -16.44
CA GLU A 93 -11.84 -6.81 -17.87
C GLU A 93 -10.38 -6.85 -18.32
N SER A 94 -10.08 -7.60 -19.38
CA SER A 94 -8.76 -7.56 -20.03
C SER A 94 -8.47 -6.15 -20.55
N SER A 95 -7.29 -5.62 -20.24
CA SER A 95 -6.85 -4.33 -20.77
C SER A 95 -6.64 -4.38 -22.29
N SER A 96 -6.69 -3.22 -22.94
CA SER A 96 -6.23 -3.06 -24.33
C SER A 96 -4.74 -3.40 -24.46
N SER A 97 -4.28 -3.77 -25.67
CA SER A 97 -2.85 -4.10 -25.93
C SER A 97 -1.88 -2.97 -25.59
N ASP A 98 -2.31 -1.71 -25.70
CA ASP A 98 -1.38 -0.57 -25.68
C ASP A 98 -1.23 0.10 -24.32
N ILE A 99 -2.22 -0.04 -23.44
CA ILE A 99 -2.26 0.51 -22.07
C ILE A 99 -2.90 -0.54 -21.16
N ASP A 100 -2.11 -1.02 -20.19
CA ASP A 100 -2.56 -1.96 -19.17
C ASP A 100 -2.99 -1.25 -17.88
N PHE A 101 -3.61 -2.01 -16.97
CA PHE A 101 -4.05 -1.47 -15.67
C PHE A 101 -2.89 -1.12 -14.74
N LYS A 102 -1.71 -1.71 -14.93
CA LYS A 102 -0.50 -1.37 -14.17
C LYS A 102 -0.05 0.05 -14.49
N TYR A 103 -0.03 0.40 -15.78
CA TYR A 103 0.23 1.75 -16.26
C TYR A 103 -0.81 2.73 -15.70
N ILE A 104 -2.11 2.41 -15.83
CA ILE A 104 -3.19 3.30 -15.34
C ILE A 104 -3.05 3.55 -13.83
N ALA A 105 -2.68 2.54 -13.03
CA ALA A 105 -2.48 2.68 -11.59
C ALA A 105 -1.35 3.67 -11.26
N LEU A 106 -0.18 3.54 -11.91
CA LEU A 106 0.94 4.46 -11.73
C LEU A 106 0.60 5.86 -12.24
N TYR A 107 0.02 5.95 -13.44
CA TYR A 107 -0.43 7.19 -14.07
C TYR A 107 -1.34 8.00 -13.14
N ARG A 108 -2.38 7.37 -12.58
CA ARG A 108 -3.30 8.04 -11.63
C ARG A 108 -2.56 8.61 -10.42
N ARG A 109 -1.60 7.89 -9.86
CA ARG A 109 -0.82 8.37 -8.71
C ARG A 109 0.01 9.60 -9.04
N ILE A 110 0.66 9.60 -10.21
CA ILE A 110 1.46 10.75 -10.66
C ILE A 110 0.55 11.95 -10.92
N LEU A 111 -0.61 11.76 -11.56
CA LEU A 111 -1.59 12.85 -11.69
C LEU A 111 -2.01 13.41 -10.34
N LYS A 112 -2.21 12.57 -9.31
CA LYS A 112 -2.46 13.04 -7.94
C LYS A 112 -1.29 13.88 -7.42
N PHE A 113 -0.03 13.49 -7.64
CA PHE A 113 1.12 14.33 -7.27
C PHE A 113 1.06 15.72 -7.91
N ILE A 114 0.72 15.80 -9.20
CA ILE A 114 0.60 17.08 -9.91
C ILE A 114 -0.54 17.93 -9.33
N LEU A 115 -1.71 17.33 -9.08
CA LEU A 115 -2.86 18.03 -8.50
C LEU A 115 -2.56 18.57 -7.09
N GLU A 116 -1.89 17.76 -6.26
CA GLU A 116 -1.50 18.12 -4.90
C GLU A 116 -0.40 19.19 -4.89
N MET A 117 0.54 19.18 -5.85
CA MET A 117 1.50 20.28 -6.06
C MET A 117 0.83 21.57 -6.51
N GLY A 118 -0.30 21.49 -7.23
CA GLY A 118 -1.09 22.66 -7.64
C GLY A 118 -1.55 23.54 -6.46
N CYS A 119 -1.68 22.99 -5.25
CA CYS A 119 -2.01 23.78 -4.05
C CYS A 119 -0.95 24.85 -3.70
N ASP A 120 0.31 24.69 -4.12
CA ASP A 120 1.38 25.67 -3.89
C ASP A 120 1.43 26.77 -4.96
N VAL A 121 0.61 26.66 -6.00
CA VAL A 121 0.74 27.48 -7.19
C VAL A 121 -0.26 28.64 -7.14
N PRO A 122 0.19 29.90 -7.14
CA PRO A 122 -0.67 31.04 -7.46
C PRO A 122 -0.98 31.03 -8.95
N MET A 123 -2.17 30.56 -9.32
CA MET A 123 -2.58 30.35 -10.70
C MET A 123 -3.26 31.58 -11.31
N HIS A 124 -3.29 31.65 -12.65
CA HIS A 124 -4.07 32.62 -13.42
C HIS A 124 -5.08 31.94 -14.34
N ASN A 125 -6.21 32.61 -14.62
CA ASN A 125 -7.29 32.09 -15.48
C ASN A 125 -7.42 32.79 -16.85
N ASN A 126 -6.39 33.51 -17.30
CA ASN A 126 -6.44 34.28 -18.55
C ASN A 126 -5.99 33.50 -19.81
N GLU A 127 -5.69 32.21 -19.70
CA GLU A 127 -5.20 31.40 -20.82
C GLU A 127 -6.32 30.69 -21.59
N LYS A 128 -6.17 30.62 -22.92
CA LYS A 128 -7.03 29.85 -23.82
C LYS A 128 -6.40 28.50 -24.16
N MET A 129 -7.23 27.48 -24.32
CA MET A 129 -6.80 26.14 -24.74
C MET A 129 -6.62 26.06 -26.27
N ASP A 130 -5.58 26.71 -26.78
CA ASP A 130 -5.23 26.67 -28.20
C ASP A 130 -4.15 25.60 -28.53
N GLY A 131 -3.64 25.61 -29.76
CA GLY A 131 -2.60 24.67 -30.17
C GLY A 131 -1.28 24.83 -29.41
N ALA A 132 -0.93 26.06 -29.00
CA ALA A 132 0.29 26.31 -28.24
C ALA A 132 0.15 25.79 -26.81
N PHE A 133 -1.01 26.02 -26.18
CA PHE A 133 -1.35 25.39 -24.89
C PHE A 133 -1.26 23.87 -24.98
N LYS A 134 -1.87 23.26 -26.00
CA LYS A 134 -1.88 21.81 -26.16
C LYS A 134 -0.46 21.24 -26.26
N LYS A 135 0.40 21.85 -27.08
CA LYS A 135 1.81 21.43 -27.20
C LYS A 135 2.55 21.54 -25.86
N ARG A 136 2.44 22.69 -25.17
CA ARG A 136 3.05 22.89 -23.84
C ARG A 136 2.53 21.88 -22.81
N PHE A 137 1.23 21.61 -22.82
CA PHE A 137 0.60 20.65 -21.92
C PHE A 137 1.15 19.23 -22.14
N GLU A 138 1.19 18.77 -23.39
CA GLU A 138 1.68 17.43 -23.73
C GLU A 138 3.16 17.27 -23.34
N GLU A 139 4.01 18.25 -23.66
CA GLU A 139 5.44 18.24 -23.30
C GLU A 139 5.66 18.20 -21.78
N LYS A 140 5.00 19.08 -21.02
CA LYS A 140 5.15 19.11 -19.55
C LYS A 140 4.55 17.88 -18.88
N LEU A 141 3.40 17.40 -19.34
CA LEU A 141 2.79 16.19 -18.78
C LEU A 141 3.71 14.98 -19.04
N ASN A 142 4.34 14.91 -20.21
CA ASN A 142 5.30 13.86 -20.51
C ASN A 142 6.47 13.84 -19.51
N ASP A 143 7.06 15.02 -19.29
CA ASP A 143 8.16 15.19 -18.33
C ASP A 143 7.73 14.79 -16.91
N LEU A 144 6.56 15.26 -16.46
CA LEU A 144 6.05 14.95 -15.11
C LEU A 144 5.73 13.46 -14.93
N LEU A 145 5.25 12.77 -15.96
CA LEU A 145 5.02 11.32 -15.89
C LEU A 145 6.32 10.55 -15.75
N TYR A 146 7.33 10.87 -16.55
CA TYR A 146 8.65 10.25 -16.42
C TYR A 146 9.27 10.52 -15.04
N LEU A 147 9.30 11.78 -14.61
CA LEU A 147 9.87 12.16 -13.32
C LEU A 147 9.12 11.50 -12.15
N GLY A 148 7.79 11.45 -12.21
CA GLY A 148 6.96 10.81 -11.20
C GLY A 148 7.19 9.30 -11.11
N GLU A 149 7.38 8.62 -12.24
CA GLU A 149 7.77 7.21 -12.29
C GLU A 149 9.14 6.99 -11.64
N MET A 150 10.12 7.81 -12.01
CA MET A 150 11.47 7.71 -11.45
C MET A 150 11.53 8.00 -9.95
N ILE A 151 10.73 8.94 -9.43
CA ILE A 151 10.58 9.15 -7.98
C ILE A 151 10.09 7.85 -7.31
N MET A 152 9.05 7.22 -7.83
CA MET A 152 8.50 5.99 -7.27
C MET A 152 9.51 4.83 -7.35
N THR A 153 10.28 4.75 -8.43
CA THR A 153 11.36 3.76 -8.62
C THR A 153 12.46 3.95 -7.57
N CYS A 154 12.99 5.17 -7.40
CA CYS A 154 14.03 5.44 -6.41
C CYS A 154 13.56 5.16 -4.99
N VAL A 155 12.34 5.56 -4.62
CA VAL A 155 11.78 5.29 -3.29
C VAL A 155 11.59 3.80 -3.05
N SER A 156 11.24 3.03 -4.09
CA SER A 156 11.13 1.56 -4.01
C SER A 156 12.49 0.92 -3.75
N PHE A 157 13.51 1.21 -4.58
CA PHE A 157 14.88 0.69 -4.38
C PHE A 157 15.47 1.10 -3.03
N TYR A 158 15.25 2.34 -2.60
CA TYR A 158 15.69 2.80 -1.28
C TYR A 158 15.04 1.97 -0.17
N SER A 159 13.74 1.67 -0.30
CA SER A 159 13.03 0.85 0.69
C SER A 159 13.50 -0.60 0.67
N GLU A 160 13.76 -1.16 -0.51
CA GLU A 160 14.33 -2.51 -0.68
C GLU A 160 15.70 -2.61 0.01
N GLN A 161 16.61 -1.64 -0.20
CA GLN A 161 17.93 -1.60 0.44
C GLN A 161 17.87 -1.60 1.97
N THR A 162 16.76 -1.12 2.56
CA THR A 162 16.59 -1.14 4.02
C THR A 162 16.00 -2.44 4.57
N MET A 163 15.48 -3.31 3.70
CA MET A 163 14.83 -4.59 4.09
C MET A 163 15.64 -5.82 3.66
N ILE A 164 16.41 -5.69 2.59
CA ILE A 164 17.18 -6.77 1.97
C ILE A 164 18.63 -6.36 1.91
N GLU A 165 19.52 -7.27 2.29
CA GLU A 165 20.95 -7.09 2.15
C GLU A 165 21.36 -7.07 0.67
N ASP A 166 22.09 -6.03 0.27
CA ASP A 166 22.77 -5.93 -1.03
C ASP A 166 21.83 -6.13 -2.24
N VAL A 167 20.67 -5.46 -2.24
CA VAL A 167 19.62 -5.69 -3.24
C VAL A 167 19.72 -4.82 -4.47
N ALA A 168 19.93 -3.51 -4.30
CA ALA A 168 19.90 -2.58 -5.43
C ALA A 168 21.23 -2.60 -6.18
N ASP A 169 21.18 -2.40 -7.48
CA ASP A 169 22.35 -2.17 -8.31
C ASP A 169 22.15 -0.98 -9.23
N ILE A 170 23.27 -0.34 -9.57
CA ILE A 170 23.31 0.78 -10.52
C ILE A 170 24.43 0.47 -11.51
N SER A 171 24.03 0.10 -12.72
CA SER A 171 24.92 -0.13 -13.85
C SER A 171 24.74 0.95 -14.92
N PHE A 172 25.57 0.93 -15.95
CA PHE A 172 25.47 1.85 -17.08
C PHE A 172 25.46 1.03 -18.37
N ASP A 173 24.54 1.38 -19.28
CA ASP A 173 24.49 0.75 -20.58
C ASP A 173 25.60 1.27 -21.52
N LYS A 174 25.63 0.74 -22.75
CA LYS A 174 26.62 1.08 -23.78
C LYS A 174 26.67 2.58 -24.13
N ASP A 175 25.60 3.32 -23.81
CA ASP A 175 25.47 4.75 -24.09
C ASP A 175 25.77 5.60 -22.83
N ASP A 176 26.40 4.99 -21.81
CA ASP A 176 26.70 5.55 -20.50
C ASP A 176 25.42 6.08 -19.79
N LEU A 177 24.26 5.43 -20.01
CA LEU A 177 23.02 5.75 -19.29
C LEU A 177 22.82 4.82 -18.08
N PHE A 178 22.52 5.39 -16.92
CA PHE A 178 22.32 4.60 -15.70
C PHE A 178 21.13 3.64 -15.86
N VAL A 179 21.22 2.47 -15.23
CA VAL A 179 20.18 1.45 -15.14
C VAL A 179 20.04 1.04 -13.69
N PHE A 180 18.83 1.13 -13.14
CA PHE A 180 18.52 0.52 -11.85
C PHE A 180 18.14 -0.93 -12.05
N SER A 181 18.77 -1.83 -11.30
CA SER A 181 18.44 -3.25 -11.30
C SER A 181 18.56 -3.84 -9.91
N ARG A 182 18.27 -5.14 -9.77
CA ARG A 182 18.46 -5.87 -8.52
C ARG A 182 19.58 -6.88 -8.69
N ARG A 183 20.44 -6.98 -7.68
CA ARG A 183 21.54 -7.94 -7.62
C ARG A 183 21.04 -9.38 -7.44
N HIS A 184 21.95 -10.32 -7.67
CA HIS A 184 21.76 -11.74 -7.41
C HIS A 184 20.54 -12.31 -8.15
N HIS A 185 19.76 -13.17 -7.50
CA HIS A 185 18.51 -13.74 -8.01
C HIS A 185 17.28 -12.90 -7.63
N TYR A 186 17.46 -11.75 -6.96
CA TYR A 186 16.34 -11.05 -6.33
C TYR A 186 15.31 -10.54 -7.34
N ASN A 187 15.72 -10.13 -8.54
CA ASN A 187 14.75 -9.71 -9.57
C ASN A 187 13.77 -10.83 -9.93
N PHE A 188 14.26 -12.06 -10.08
CA PHE A 188 13.43 -13.24 -10.35
C PHE A 188 12.39 -13.46 -9.24
N ILE A 189 12.80 -13.32 -7.97
CA ILE A 189 11.89 -13.48 -6.83
C ILE A 189 10.84 -12.37 -6.82
N PHE A 190 11.21 -11.11 -7.06
CA PHE A 190 10.25 -10.00 -7.15
C PHE A 190 9.24 -10.16 -8.28
N GLU A 191 9.65 -10.69 -9.43
CA GLU A 191 8.75 -10.99 -10.55
C GLU A 191 7.76 -12.11 -10.19
N HIS A 192 8.22 -13.15 -9.50
CA HIS A 192 7.36 -14.22 -9.00
C HIS A 192 6.34 -13.67 -7.98
N MET A 193 6.81 -12.93 -6.98
CA MET A 193 5.96 -12.28 -5.98
C MET A 193 4.90 -11.38 -6.64
N SER A 194 5.29 -10.56 -7.62
CA SER A 194 4.35 -9.65 -8.29
C SER A 194 3.20 -10.39 -8.98
N LYS A 195 3.43 -11.61 -9.47
CA LYS A 195 2.39 -12.46 -10.07
C LYS A 195 1.45 -13.07 -9.02
N GLU A 196 1.99 -13.46 -7.86
CA GLU A 196 1.20 -14.06 -6.77
C GLU A 196 0.39 -13.02 -5.97
N PHE A 197 1.01 -11.88 -5.63
CA PHE A 197 0.41 -10.84 -4.77
C PHE A 197 -0.93 -10.35 -5.31
N GLY A 198 -1.05 -10.15 -6.63
CA GLY A 198 -2.29 -9.65 -7.24
C GLY A 198 -3.48 -10.57 -6.99
N GLY A 199 -3.27 -11.89 -7.08
CA GLY A 199 -4.30 -12.90 -6.78
C GLY A 199 -4.62 -12.99 -5.30
N GLN A 200 -3.62 -12.88 -4.42
CA GLN A 200 -3.81 -13.00 -2.97
C GLN A 200 -4.46 -11.75 -2.34
N LEU A 201 -4.15 -10.55 -2.82
CA LEU A 201 -4.76 -9.30 -2.33
C LEU A 201 -6.27 -9.24 -2.60
N SER A 202 -6.75 -9.89 -3.68
CA SER A 202 -8.19 -10.02 -3.96
C SER A 202 -8.93 -10.96 -3.00
N LYS A 203 -8.19 -11.75 -2.21
CA LYS A 203 -8.69 -12.71 -1.23
C LYS A 203 -8.44 -12.26 0.22
N ALA A 204 -8.10 -10.99 0.42
CA ALA A 204 -7.88 -10.44 1.73
C ALA A 204 -9.17 -10.51 2.57
N VAL A 205 -9.02 -10.80 3.86
CA VAL A 205 -10.14 -10.71 4.81
C VAL A 205 -10.40 -9.22 5.08
N VAL A 206 -11.54 -8.74 4.60
CA VAL A 206 -12.02 -7.37 4.76
C VAL A 206 -13.47 -7.41 5.25
N ASP A 207 -14.00 -6.26 5.64
CA ASP A 207 -15.42 -6.09 5.94
C ASP A 207 -16.25 -6.62 4.76
N ASP A 208 -16.99 -7.70 4.96
CA ASP A 208 -17.84 -8.31 3.95
C ASP A 208 -19.25 -7.69 3.93
N THR A 209 -19.53 -6.71 4.81
CA THR A 209 -20.76 -5.93 4.75
C THR A 209 -20.79 -5.06 3.49
N ASP A 210 -21.95 -5.05 2.81
CA ASP A 210 -22.20 -4.42 1.50
C ASP A 210 -21.29 -3.22 1.18
N LEU A 211 -20.41 -3.40 0.17
CA LEU A 211 -19.41 -2.43 -0.31
C LEU A 211 -18.29 -2.09 0.70
N ALA A 212 -17.72 -3.10 1.37
CA ALA A 212 -16.55 -2.96 2.25
C ALA A 212 -16.76 -1.93 3.39
N GLY A 213 -17.93 -1.99 4.04
CA GLY A 213 -18.29 -1.12 5.16
C GLY A 213 -18.74 0.30 4.76
N LEU A 214 -18.93 0.59 3.47
CA LEU A 214 -19.39 1.92 3.01
C LEU A 214 -20.78 2.28 3.55
N ASN A 215 -21.73 1.34 3.57
CA ASN A 215 -23.08 1.62 4.09
C ASN A 215 -23.07 1.94 5.59
N ASP A 216 -22.21 1.25 6.36
CA ASP A 216 -21.97 1.55 7.76
C ASP A 216 -21.42 2.97 7.95
N LEU A 217 -20.48 3.38 7.09
CA LEU A 217 -19.97 4.75 7.10
C LEU A 217 -21.08 5.76 6.77
N LYS A 218 -21.90 5.52 5.74
CA LYS A 218 -23.03 6.41 5.40
C LYS A 218 -23.99 6.56 6.58
N LYS A 219 -24.31 5.47 7.25
CA LYS A 219 -25.16 5.47 8.44
C LYS A 219 -24.52 6.26 9.58
N ALA A 220 -23.23 6.08 9.83
CA ALA A 220 -22.51 6.84 10.85
C ALA A 220 -22.46 8.35 10.55
N LEU A 221 -22.41 8.75 9.29
CA LEU A 221 -22.50 10.17 8.91
C LEU A 221 -23.89 10.75 9.21
N ASP A 222 -24.95 9.99 8.93
CA ASP A 222 -26.31 10.40 9.24
C ASP A 222 -26.51 10.47 10.77
N ASP A 223 -26.19 9.39 11.49
CA ASP A 223 -26.40 9.30 12.94
C ASP A 223 -25.57 10.32 13.73
N CYS A 224 -24.31 10.57 13.33
CA CYS A 224 -23.40 11.40 14.11
C CYS A 224 -23.32 12.85 13.64
N PHE A 225 -23.51 13.13 12.35
CA PHE A 225 -23.43 14.49 11.79
C PHE A 225 -24.77 15.01 11.25
N ASN A 226 -25.83 14.19 11.21
CA ASN A 226 -27.08 14.50 10.51
C ASN A 226 -26.82 14.78 9.01
N ILE A 227 -25.86 14.07 8.40
CA ILE A 227 -25.47 14.22 7.00
C ILE A 227 -25.73 12.91 6.27
N LYS A 228 -26.70 12.94 5.36
CA LYS A 228 -26.91 11.86 4.38
C LYS A 228 -25.91 11.99 3.24
N TYR A 229 -25.18 10.91 2.96
CA TYR A 229 -24.17 10.87 1.90
C TYR A 229 -24.75 11.26 0.52
N GLU A 230 -25.94 10.78 0.21
CA GLU A 230 -26.65 11.03 -1.04
C GLU A 230 -26.97 12.52 -1.22
N ASN A 231 -27.32 13.23 -0.15
CA ASN A 231 -27.57 14.68 -0.20
C ASN A 231 -26.33 15.46 -0.63
N VAL A 232 -25.16 15.08 -0.13
CA VAL A 232 -23.89 15.69 -0.55
C VAL A 232 -23.57 15.35 -2.01
N GLY A 233 -23.82 14.11 -2.43
CA GLY A 233 -23.72 13.71 -3.83
C GLY A 233 -24.62 14.55 -4.75
N HIS A 234 -25.85 14.84 -4.33
CA HIS A 234 -26.77 15.72 -5.06
C HIS A 234 -26.27 17.17 -5.15
N ILE A 235 -25.66 17.72 -4.08
CA ILE A 235 -25.03 19.05 -4.11
C ILE A 235 -23.91 19.08 -5.14
N ILE A 236 -23.00 18.11 -5.08
CA ILE A 236 -21.86 18.00 -6.01
C ILE A 236 -22.37 17.91 -7.45
N ALA A 237 -23.33 17.01 -7.72
CA ALA A 237 -23.91 16.84 -9.04
C ALA A 237 -24.58 18.12 -9.57
N SER A 238 -25.31 18.84 -8.71
CA SER A 238 -25.97 20.10 -9.06
C SER A 238 -24.96 21.20 -9.38
N ILE A 239 -23.89 21.31 -8.58
CA ILE A 239 -22.79 22.25 -8.85
C ILE A 239 -22.13 21.96 -10.20
N HIS A 240 -21.91 20.68 -10.54
CA HIS A 240 -21.42 20.28 -11.85
C HIS A 240 -22.37 20.65 -12.99
N GLU A 241 -23.67 20.37 -12.86
CA GLU A 241 -24.62 20.66 -13.93
C GLU A 241 -24.79 22.17 -14.15
N MET A 242 -24.87 22.96 -13.07
CA MET A 242 -24.97 24.43 -13.15
C MET A 242 -23.75 25.08 -13.81
N ASN A 243 -22.56 24.50 -13.65
CA ASN A 243 -21.31 25.02 -14.21
C ASN A 243 -20.89 24.36 -15.52
N LYS A 244 -21.66 23.38 -16.01
CA LYS A 244 -21.41 22.69 -17.30
C LYS A 244 -21.24 23.66 -18.48
N PRO A 245 -22.05 24.74 -18.63
CA PRO A 245 -21.88 25.69 -19.73
C PRO A 245 -20.57 26.50 -19.67
N LYS A 246 -19.93 26.57 -18.49
CA LYS A 246 -18.69 27.34 -18.26
C LYS A 246 -17.41 26.55 -18.52
N GLY A 247 -17.50 25.36 -19.11
CA GLY A 247 -16.33 24.64 -19.61
C GLY A 247 -16.11 23.23 -19.08
N GLY A 248 -17.03 22.66 -18.31
CA GLY A 248 -17.17 21.21 -18.13
C GLY A 248 -16.39 20.55 -16.97
N ASP A 249 -16.98 19.44 -16.48
CA ASP A 249 -16.55 18.33 -15.58
C ASP A 249 -15.65 18.57 -14.36
N VAL A 250 -14.89 19.65 -14.30
CA VAL A 250 -14.08 20.10 -13.16
C VAL A 250 -14.58 21.50 -12.81
N VAL A 251 -15.19 21.63 -11.64
CA VAL A 251 -15.88 22.86 -11.25
C VAL A 251 -15.06 23.63 -10.24
N GLU A 252 -14.98 24.93 -10.44
CA GLU A 252 -14.42 25.88 -9.48
C GLU A 252 -15.59 26.59 -8.78
N VAL A 253 -15.65 26.48 -7.45
CA VAL A 253 -16.57 27.26 -6.61
C VAL A 253 -15.83 27.81 -5.40
N GLY A 254 -16.33 28.90 -4.81
CA GLY A 254 -15.87 29.31 -3.48
C GLY A 254 -16.13 28.19 -2.49
N TRP A 255 -15.14 27.87 -1.64
CA TRP A 255 -15.19 26.71 -0.74
C TRP A 255 -16.43 26.73 0.17
N GLU A 256 -16.84 27.92 0.61
CA GLU A 256 -18.03 28.15 1.43
C GLU A 256 -19.35 27.72 0.78
N THR A 257 -19.38 27.60 -0.55
CA THR A 257 -20.55 27.10 -1.29
C THR A 257 -20.97 25.72 -0.77
N LEU A 258 -20.01 24.86 -0.43
CA LEU A 258 -20.28 23.49 0.03
C LEU A 258 -21.04 23.45 1.37
N PRO A 259 -20.52 24.02 2.47
CA PRO A 259 -21.24 24.03 3.75
C PRO A 259 -22.51 24.88 3.71
N ILE A 260 -22.56 25.97 2.94
CA ILE A 260 -23.76 26.80 2.79
C ILE A 260 -24.89 26.00 2.13
N ASN A 261 -24.62 25.32 1.02
CA ASN A 261 -25.63 24.54 0.32
C ASN A 261 -26.14 23.37 1.18
N LEU A 262 -25.26 22.69 1.92
CA LEU A 262 -25.68 21.61 2.81
C LEU A 262 -26.58 22.11 3.95
N THR A 263 -26.30 23.30 4.47
CA THR A 263 -27.12 23.96 5.49
C THR A 263 -28.47 24.38 4.93
N GLN A 264 -28.49 25.08 3.78
CA GLN A 264 -29.71 25.68 3.22
C GLN A 264 -30.68 24.64 2.65
N PHE A 265 -30.17 23.64 1.93
CA PHE A 265 -31.03 22.67 1.24
C PHE A 265 -31.41 21.47 2.10
N TYR A 266 -30.60 21.14 3.12
CA TYR A 266 -30.80 19.93 3.92
C TYR A 266 -30.82 20.17 5.43
N GLY A 267 -30.74 21.42 5.90
CA GLY A 267 -30.93 21.77 7.31
C GLY A 267 -29.82 21.30 8.25
N VAL A 268 -28.65 20.93 7.72
CA VAL A 268 -27.49 20.54 8.54
C VAL A 268 -26.92 21.79 9.21
N ASP A 269 -26.58 21.71 10.51
CA ASP A 269 -25.95 22.84 11.21
C ASP A 269 -24.70 23.33 10.46
N LYS A 270 -24.50 24.65 10.42
CA LYS A 270 -23.40 25.26 9.65
C LYS A 270 -22.04 24.81 10.18
N LYS A 271 -21.83 24.76 11.50
CA LYS A 271 -20.55 24.33 12.08
C LYS A 271 -20.28 22.86 11.80
N VAL A 272 -21.32 22.03 11.84
CA VAL A 272 -21.23 20.61 11.48
C VAL A 272 -20.89 20.44 9.99
N SER A 273 -21.54 21.20 9.11
CA SER A 273 -21.26 21.20 7.67
C SER A 273 -19.82 21.62 7.38
N GLU A 274 -19.34 22.70 8.02
CA GLU A 274 -17.95 23.16 7.91
C GLU A 274 -16.96 22.12 8.44
N GLN A 275 -17.27 21.49 9.58
CA GLN A 275 -16.45 20.40 10.15
C GLN A 275 -16.33 19.23 9.18
N PHE A 276 -17.45 18.83 8.57
CA PHE A 276 -17.50 17.74 7.60
C PHE A 276 -16.62 18.04 6.37
N PHE A 277 -16.86 19.15 5.68
CA PHE A 277 -16.11 19.49 4.46
C PHE A 277 -14.63 19.81 4.71
N ARG A 278 -14.26 20.41 5.85
CA ARG A 278 -12.84 20.59 6.22
C ARG A 278 -12.09 19.27 6.34
N GLY A 279 -12.75 18.20 6.82
CA GLY A 279 -12.17 16.86 6.86
C GLY A 279 -11.76 16.35 5.47
N LEU A 280 -12.50 16.76 4.44
CA LEU A 280 -12.38 16.35 3.04
C LEU A 280 -11.58 17.31 2.16
N THR A 281 -11.08 18.40 2.74
CA THR A 281 -10.38 19.46 2.01
C THR A 281 -8.86 19.28 2.10
N LEU A 282 -8.18 19.39 0.96
CA LEU A 282 -6.73 19.47 0.82
C LEU A 282 -6.35 20.87 0.34
N ASP A 283 -5.37 21.49 0.99
CA ASP A 283 -4.89 22.84 0.66
C ASP A 283 -3.37 22.95 0.90
N LYS A 284 -2.81 24.14 0.64
CA LYS A 284 -1.38 24.42 0.84
C LYS A 284 -0.88 24.19 2.27
N ASN A 285 -1.76 24.31 3.27
CA ASN A 285 -1.39 24.25 4.68
C ASN A 285 -1.39 22.82 5.23
N ASN A 286 -2.14 21.91 4.61
CA ASN A 286 -2.29 20.55 5.10
C ASN A 286 -1.72 19.46 4.19
N LYS A 287 -1.39 19.77 2.93
CA LYS A 287 -0.77 18.80 2.03
C LYS A 287 0.62 18.38 2.48
N MET A 288 1.06 17.23 2.00
CA MET A 288 2.40 16.72 2.27
C MET A 288 3.42 17.20 1.22
N SER A 289 4.71 17.07 1.55
CA SER A 289 5.81 17.26 0.60
C SER A 289 5.80 16.16 -0.47
N LEU A 290 6.36 16.42 -1.66
CA LEU A 290 6.39 15.41 -2.74
C LEU A 290 7.10 14.10 -2.32
N LEU A 291 8.17 14.21 -1.51
CA LEU A 291 8.84 13.05 -0.93
C LEU A 291 7.91 12.25 -0.02
N ASP A 292 7.16 12.93 0.87
CA ASP A 292 6.18 12.27 1.73
C ASP A 292 5.03 11.66 0.93
N LEU A 293 4.60 12.27 -0.18
CA LEU A 293 3.57 11.71 -1.06
C LEU A 293 4.00 10.36 -1.64
N ALA A 294 5.27 10.23 -2.05
CA ALA A 294 5.85 9.00 -2.57
C ALA A 294 6.08 7.94 -1.47
N CYS A 295 6.56 8.36 -0.29
CA CYS A 295 6.89 7.45 0.80
C CYS A 295 5.67 7.02 1.65
N LYS A 296 4.61 7.84 1.73
CA LYS A 296 3.49 7.67 2.68
C LYS A 296 2.11 7.80 2.01
N PRO A 297 1.78 7.00 0.99
CA PRO A 297 0.53 7.14 0.22
C PRO A 297 -0.76 6.90 1.02
N TYR A 298 -0.69 6.26 2.20
CA TYR A 298 -1.86 5.97 3.05
C TYR A 298 -2.12 7.01 4.15
N LYS A 299 -1.38 8.13 4.17
CA LYS A 299 -1.69 9.24 5.09
C LYS A 299 -2.97 9.95 4.63
N LEU A 300 -3.79 10.40 5.59
CA LEU A 300 -5.07 11.06 5.30
C LEU A 300 -4.94 12.44 4.64
N ASN A 301 -3.76 13.06 4.69
CA ASN A 301 -3.47 14.32 4.01
C ASN A 301 -3.04 14.09 2.56
N ARG A 302 -3.90 13.38 1.81
CA ARG A 302 -3.72 13.00 0.41
C ARG A 302 -5.02 13.24 -0.34
N TYR A 303 -4.94 13.55 -1.64
CA TYR A 303 -6.14 13.74 -2.46
C TYR A 303 -7.10 12.53 -2.46
N ILE A 304 -6.57 11.31 -2.35
CA ILE A 304 -7.38 10.09 -2.27
C ILE A 304 -8.33 10.07 -1.05
N TYR A 305 -7.99 10.76 0.05
CA TYR A 305 -8.84 10.90 1.25
C TYR A 305 -9.48 12.30 1.38
N LYS A 306 -9.05 13.26 0.55
CA LYS A 306 -9.45 14.66 0.57
C LYS A 306 -9.79 15.12 -0.85
N PRO A 307 -11.00 14.78 -1.34
CA PRO A 307 -11.38 14.92 -2.75
C PRO A 307 -11.68 16.37 -3.15
N ILE A 308 -11.63 17.31 -2.20
CA ILE A 308 -11.80 18.74 -2.45
C ILE A 308 -10.42 19.39 -2.35
N ILE A 309 -9.87 19.80 -3.48
CA ILE A 309 -8.62 20.56 -3.53
C ILE A 309 -8.93 22.04 -3.53
N VAL A 310 -8.17 22.83 -2.77
CA VAL A 310 -8.23 24.30 -2.84
C VAL A 310 -7.02 24.84 -3.58
N TRP A 311 -7.27 25.56 -4.68
CA TRP A 311 -6.25 26.27 -5.44
C TRP A 311 -6.44 27.78 -5.35
N ASN A 312 -5.33 28.51 -5.31
CA ASN A 312 -5.34 29.97 -5.41
C ASN A 312 -5.34 30.37 -6.89
N ILE A 313 -6.43 30.97 -7.36
CA ILE A 313 -6.62 31.41 -8.75
C ILE A 313 -6.92 32.90 -8.74
N ASP A 314 -6.07 33.68 -9.40
CA ASP A 314 -6.18 35.15 -9.47
C ASP A 314 -6.32 35.79 -8.07
N GLY A 315 -5.58 35.26 -7.09
CA GLY A 315 -5.55 35.72 -5.70
C GLY A 315 -6.67 35.20 -4.80
N ASN A 316 -7.62 34.41 -5.32
CA ASN A 316 -8.74 33.88 -4.54
C ASN A 316 -8.67 32.35 -4.44
N ASP A 317 -9.13 31.81 -3.31
CA ASP A 317 -9.12 30.37 -3.06
C ASP A 317 -10.42 29.72 -3.59
N TYR A 318 -10.27 28.79 -4.54
CA TYR A 318 -11.37 28.04 -5.12
C TYR A 318 -11.28 26.56 -4.78
N ALA A 319 -12.41 25.96 -4.45
CA ALA A 319 -12.56 24.53 -4.27
C ALA A 319 -12.82 23.84 -5.61
N LEU A 320 -12.08 22.77 -5.86
CA LEU A 320 -12.19 21.89 -7.02
C LEU A 320 -12.41 20.45 -6.56
N PHE A 321 -13.37 19.77 -7.20
CA PHE A 321 -13.70 18.38 -6.93
C PHE A 321 -14.28 17.73 -8.19
N GLY A 322 -14.10 16.42 -8.27
CA GLY A 322 -14.63 15.58 -9.34
C GLY A 322 -15.66 14.57 -8.84
N LYS A 323 -16.46 14.04 -9.76
CA LYS A 323 -17.52 13.07 -9.45
C LYS A 323 -16.96 11.73 -8.97
N ASN A 324 -15.88 11.26 -9.58
CA ASN A 324 -15.32 9.94 -9.33
C ASN A 324 -14.41 9.94 -8.09
N ALA A 325 -13.64 11.02 -7.87
CA ALA A 325 -12.82 11.18 -6.67
C ALA A 325 -13.65 11.13 -5.37
N TRP A 326 -14.87 11.69 -5.37
CA TRP A 326 -15.77 11.63 -4.23
C TRP A 326 -16.08 10.18 -3.80
N ALA A 327 -16.50 9.34 -4.76
CA ALA A 327 -16.81 7.94 -4.47
C ALA A 327 -15.55 7.17 -4.02
N GLU A 328 -14.42 7.38 -4.70
CA GLU A 328 -13.14 6.76 -4.33
C GLU A 328 -12.78 7.09 -2.88
N THR A 329 -12.89 8.34 -2.45
CA THR A 329 -12.56 8.74 -1.08
C THR A 329 -13.35 7.99 -0.02
N PHE A 330 -14.67 7.84 -0.18
CA PHE A 330 -15.47 7.18 0.85
C PHE A 330 -15.26 5.66 0.88
N ILE A 331 -15.00 5.05 -0.28
CA ILE A 331 -14.53 3.66 -0.34
C ILE A 331 -13.21 3.53 0.42
N GLN A 332 -12.25 4.42 0.18
CA GLN A 332 -10.95 4.38 0.85
C GLN A 332 -11.05 4.64 2.35
N PHE A 333 -11.95 5.51 2.80
CA PHE A 333 -12.23 5.66 4.23
C PHE A 333 -12.78 4.38 4.84
N ALA A 334 -13.80 3.79 4.22
CA ALA A 334 -14.43 2.58 4.71
C ALA A 334 -13.49 1.37 4.70
N SER A 335 -12.66 1.22 3.66
CA SER A 335 -11.88 0.01 3.44
C SER A 335 -10.40 0.10 3.82
N ASN A 336 -9.82 1.30 4.01
CA ASN A 336 -8.36 1.46 4.22
C ASN A 336 -7.98 2.47 5.33
N ALA A 337 -8.96 3.11 5.98
CA ALA A 337 -8.71 4.07 7.05
C ALA A 337 -9.47 3.75 8.34
N ILE A 338 -10.81 3.73 8.30
CA ILE A 338 -11.65 3.63 9.50
C ILE A 338 -11.45 2.33 10.27
N PRO A 339 -11.38 1.15 9.62
CA PRO A 339 -11.07 -0.11 10.32
C PRO A 339 -9.66 -0.14 10.95
N TRP A 340 -8.78 0.83 10.63
CA TRP A 340 -7.46 1.00 11.22
C TRP A 340 -7.43 2.19 12.20
N GLY A 341 -8.59 2.59 12.74
CA GLY A 341 -8.74 3.70 13.68
C GLY A 341 -8.49 5.09 13.07
N LYS A 342 -8.39 5.20 11.74
CA LYS A 342 -8.02 6.46 11.06
C LYS A 342 -9.26 7.15 10.47
N ALA A 343 -9.43 8.42 10.84
CA ALA A 343 -10.35 9.35 10.20
C ALA A 343 -9.80 10.77 10.30
N PRO A 344 -10.33 11.75 9.54
CA PRO A 344 -9.92 13.15 9.67
C PRO A 344 -10.01 13.60 11.13
N GLU A 345 -8.94 14.20 11.67
CA GLU A 345 -8.88 14.60 13.08
C GLU A 345 -10.04 15.52 13.48
N ILE A 346 -10.48 16.37 12.55
CA ILE A 346 -11.60 17.26 12.77
C ILE A 346 -12.92 16.49 12.91
N TRP A 347 -13.10 15.35 12.24
CA TRP A 347 -14.27 14.48 12.43
C TRP A 347 -14.23 13.76 13.78
N LEU A 348 -13.04 13.35 14.24
CA LEU A 348 -12.86 12.70 15.54
C LEU A 348 -13.17 13.61 16.75
N LYS A 349 -13.35 14.92 16.54
CA LYS A 349 -13.91 15.84 17.55
C LYS A 349 -15.39 15.54 17.87
N ASN A 350 -16.10 14.91 16.93
CA ASN A 350 -17.45 14.39 17.17
C ASN A 350 -17.36 13.07 17.95
N LYS A 351 -17.83 13.07 19.20
CA LYS A 351 -17.76 11.90 20.09
C LYS A 351 -18.53 10.68 19.55
N CYS A 352 -19.67 10.91 18.89
CA CYS A 352 -20.44 9.84 18.26
C CYS A 352 -19.62 9.18 17.15
N PHE A 353 -19.04 9.99 16.25
CA PHE A 353 -18.27 9.47 15.13
C PHE A 353 -16.97 8.79 15.59
N LYS A 354 -16.30 9.34 16.60
CA LYS A 354 -15.12 8.69 17.20
C LYS A 354 -15.45 7.32 17.79
N LYS A 355 -16.60 7.17 18.45
CA LYS A 355 -17.07 5.87 18.96
C LYS A 355 -17.33 4.88 17.83
N TYR A 356 -17.90 5.34 16.71
CA TYR A 356 -18.06 4.51 15.51
C TYR A 356 -16.70 4.02 14.96
N VAL A 357 -15.71 4.91 14.85
CA VAL A 357 -14.36 4.54 14.36
C VAL A 357 -13.72 3.48 15.26
N HIS A 358 -13.72 3.67 16.58
CA HIS A 358 -13.16 2.68 17.50
C HIS A 358 -13.90 1.34 17.44
N ARG A 359 -15.23 1.34 17.31
CA ARG A 359 -16.00 0.11 17.12
C ARG A 359 -15.54 -0.64 15.87
N LYS A 360 -15.34 0.06 14.75
CA LYS A 360 -14.87 -0.56 13.50
C LYS A 360 -13.44 -1.09 13.60
N GLU A 361 -12.58 -0.42 14.36
CA GLU A 361 -11.24 -0.92 14.71
C GLU A 361 -11.32 -2.22 15.51
N ASP A 362 -12.15 -2.26 16.56
CA ASP A 362 -12.37 -3.47 17.38
C ASP A 362 -13.02 -4.62 16.59
N ASP A 363 -13.93 -4.31 15.66
CA ASP A 363 -14.58 -5.31 14.79
C ASP A 363 -13.55 -5.90 13.81
N HIS A 364 -12.71 -5.05 13.20
CA HIS A 364 -11.68 -5.45 12.25
C HIS A 364 -10.62 -6.37 12.87
N ASP A 365 -10.24 -6.13 14.12
CA ASP A 365 -9.30 -6.98 14.87
C ASP A 365 -9.84 -8.40 15.11
N LYS A 366 -11.15 -8.65 14.95
CA LYS A 366 -11.73 -10.00 15.12
C LYS A 366 -11.88 -10.80 13.84
N TRP A 367 -11.99 -10.14 12.68
CA TRP A 367 -12.33 -10.80 11.42
C TRP A 367 -11.33 -11.89 11.01
N LEU A 368 -10.03 -11.65 11.20
CA LEU A 368 -9.01 -12.64 10.88
C LEU A 368 -9.09 -13.85 11.80
N ASP A 369 -9.20 -13.62 13.11
CA ASP A 369 -9.30 -14.68 14.09
C ASP A 369 -10.54 -15.55 13.88
N ASP A 370 -11.69 -14.92 13.60
CA ASP A 370 -12.94 -15.64 13.31
C ASP A 370 -12.78 -16.53 12.07
N ALA A 371 -12.12 -16.02 11.01
CA ALA A 371 -11.83 -16.79 9.81
C ALA A 371 -10.84 -17.96 10.05
N VAL A 372 -9.85 -17.76 10.94
CA VAL A 372 -8.93 -18.85 11.34
C VAL A 372 -9.68 -19.91 12.11
N GLU A 373 -10.47 -19.52 13.11
CA GLU A 373 -11.28 -20.42 13.92
C GLU A 373 -12.21 -21.28 13.06
N GLU A 374 -12.90 -20.67 12.09
CA GLU A 374 -13.76 -21.38 11.14
C GLU A 374 -12.99 -22.49 10.39
N LYS A 375 -11.79 -22.19 9.86
CA LYS A 375 -10.96 -23.18 9.16
C LYS A 375 -10.51 -24.32 10.06
N LEU A 376 -10.18 -24.04 11.31
CA LEU A 376 -9.75 -25.04 12.29
C LEU A 376 -10.91 -25.97 12.68
N LEU A 377 -12.11 -25.40 12.88
CA LEU A 377 -13.32 -26.16 13.18
C LEU A 377 -13.71 -27.06 12.00
N ASN A 378 -13.72 -26.52 10.77
CA ASN A 378 -14.08 -27.28 9.57
C ASN A 378 -13.13 -28.46 9.31
N ASN A 379 -11.88 -28.37 9.75
CA ASN A 379 -10.87 -29.42 9.61
C ASN A 379 -10.69 -30.31 10.86
N ASN A 380 -11.56 -30.19 11.86
CA ASN A 380 -11.51 -30.98 13.11
C ASN A 380 -10.14 -30.94 13.81
N VAL A 381 -9.46 -29.79 13.79
CA VAL A 381 -8.17 -29.59 14.44
C VAL A 381 -8.38 -29.19 15.91
N TYR A 382 -7.54 -29.67 16.81
CA TYR A 382 -7.57 -29.24 18.21
C TYR A 382 -6.86 -27.88 18.34
N PHE A 383 -7.53 -26.91 18.95
CA PHE A 383 -6.98 -25.58 19.16
C PHE A 383 -7.52 -24.90 20.42
N ASP A 384 -6.84 -23.85 20.87
CA ASP A 384 -7.39 -22.84 21.77
C ASP A 384 -7.15 -21.43 21.24
N ARG A 385 -8.09 -20.52 21.48
CA ARG A 385 -8.11 -19.15 20.95
C ARG A 385 -8.04 -18.16 22.12
N ASN A 386 -7.35 -17.03 21.94
CA ASN A 386 -7.25 -15.95 22.93
C ASN A 386 -6.73 -16.47 24.28
N VAL A 387 -5.64 -17.22 24.22
CA VAL A 387 -5.14 -18.00 25.34
C VAL A 387 -4.35 -17.11 26.29
N LYS A 388 -4.89 -16.96 27.50
CA LYS A 388 -4.26 -16.24 28.62
C LYS A 388 -3.87 -17.17 29.77
N VAL A 389 -4.44 -18.37 29.80
CA VAL A 389 -4.31 -19.32 30.90
C VAL A 389 -4.28 -20.75 30.36
N ILE A 390 -3.31 -21.54 30.80
CA ILE A 390 -3.21 -22.98 30.54
C ILE A 390 -3.78 -23.74 31.73
N ASN A 391 -4.88 -24.47 31.50
CA ASN A 391 -5.57 -25.27 32.51
C ASN A 391 -5.01 -26.70 32.55
N HIS A 392 -4.47 -27.16 33.68
CA HIS A 392 -3.86 -28.49 33.81
C HIS A 392 -4.36 -29.20 35.07
N ASN A 393 -4.04 -30.49 35.27
CA ASN A 393 -4.65 -31.32 36.33
C ASN A 393 -4.42 -30.77 37.74
N THR A 394 -3.26 -30.13 37.96
CA THR A 394 -2.87 -29.55 39.24
C THR A 394 -3.31 -28.09 39.45
N GLY A 395 -3.97 -27.46 38.47
CA GLY A 395 -4.39 -26.06 38.58
C GLY A 395 -4.44 -25.32 37.25
N ASN A 396 -4.03 -24.05 37.27
CA ASN A 396 -3.88 -23.24 36.08
C ASN A 396 -2.57 -22.43 36.12
N THR A 397 -2.01 -22.17 34.94
CA THR A 397 -0.83 -21.32 34.77
C THR A 397 -1.22 -20.13 33.90
N SER A 398 -1.07 -18.92 34.42
CA SER A 398 -1.23 -17.70 33.62
C SER A 398 -0.08 -17.59 32.62
N ILE A 399 -0.39 -17.21 31.39
CA ILE A 399 0.59 -16.85 30.36
C ILE A 399 0.48 -15.37 29.96
N ASP A 400 -0.53 -14.65 30.47
CA ASP A 400 -0.68 -13.20 30.34
C ASP A 400 0.23 -12.44 31.34
N GLU A 401 1.52 -12.71 31.25
CA GLU A 401 2.57 -12.12 32.08
C GLU A 401 3.58 -11.32 31.22
N PRO A 402 4.31 -10.35 31.82
CA PRO A 402 5.30 -9.56 31.09
C PRO A 402 6.34 -10.43 30.36
N GLY A 403 6.29 -10.45 29.04
CA GLY A 403 7.23 -11.19 28.18
C GLY A 403 6.60 -12.32 27.35
N LEU A 404 5.45 -12.85 27.78
CA LEU A 404 4.66 -13.83 27.02
C LEU A 404 3.42 -13.18 26.40
N GLY A 405 2.52 -12.69 27.26
CA GLY A 405 1.23 -12.11 26.84
C GLY A 405 0.26 -13.14 26.25
N GLU A 406 -0.92 -12.64 25.87
CA GLU A 406 -1.95 -13.40 25.16
C GLU A 406 -1.44 -14.01 23.85
N ILE A 407 -1.92 -15.22 23.55
CA ILE A 407 -1.67 -15.94 22.30
C ILE A 407 -2.98 -16.09 21.55
N ASP A 408 -2.98 -15.67 20.29
CA ASP A 408 -4.21 -15.66 19.49
C ASP A 408 -4.68 -17.09 19.23
N PHE A 409 -3.79 -18.01 18.84
CA PHE A 409 -4.10 -19.44 18.75
C PHE A 409 -2.98 -20.39 19.19
N ILE A 410 -3.36 -21.47 19.87
CA ILE A 410 -2.57 -22.71 19.98
C ILE A 410 -3.24 -23.75 19.11
N ILE A 411 -2.52 -24.36 18.16
CA ILE A 411 -3.11 -25.30 17.18
C ILE A 411 -2.31 -26.60 17.19
N ALA A 412 -2.94 -27.72 17.54
CA ALA A 412 -2.32 -29.05 17.52
C ALA A 412 -2.68 -29.80 16.23
N SER A 413 -1.77 -29.75 15.25
CA SER A 413 -1.91 -30.50 14.00
C SER A 413 -1.37 -31.92 14.15
N LYS A 414 -2.28 -32.88 14.05
CA LYS A 414 -1.95 -34.30 14.01
C LYS A 414 -1.23 -34.70 12.71
N ALA A 415 -1.58 -34.06 11.59
CA ALA A 415 -1.03 -34.40 10.29
C ALA A 415 0.47 -34.07 10.20
N SER A 416 0.86 -32.89 10.68
CA SER A 416 2.28 -32.47 10.67
C SER A 416 3.04 -32.85 11.95
N LYS A 417 2.36 -33.37 12.99
CA LYS A 417 2.91 -33.54 14.35
C LYS A 417 3.53 -32.24 14.89
N LYS A 418 2.79 -31.14 14.74
CA LYS A 418 3.22 -29.80 15.18
C LYS A 418 2.20 -29.17 16.11
N LEU A 419 2.72 -28.51 17.14
CA LEU A 419 1.97 -27.56 17.94
C LEU A 419 2.33 -26.16 17.44
N PHE A 420 1.42 -25.55 16.68
CA PHE A 420 1.60 -24.18 16.21
C PHE A 420 1.21 -23.20 17.31
N ILE A 421 2.11 -22.26 17.59
CA ILE A 421 1.85 -21.07 18.41
C ILE A 421 1.68 -19.92 17.43
N ALA A 422 0.44 -19.51 17.23
CA ALA A 422 0.08 -18.58 16.18
C ALA A 422 -0.36 -17.23 16.75
N ASP A 423 0.25 -16.18 16.20
CA ASP A 423 -0.15 -14.80 16.42
C ASP A 423 -0.77 -14.25 15.14
N CYS A 424 -2.00 -13.75 15.21
CA CYS A 424 -2.69 -13.06 14.14
C CYS A 424 -2.18 -11.61 14.06
N LYS A 425 -1.99 -11.11 12.83
CA LYS A 425 -1.58 -9.73 12.57
C LYS A 425 -2.44 -9.13 11.47
N HIS A 426 -3.20 -8.11 11.85
CA HIS A 426 -4.07 -7.36 10.96
C HIS A 426 -3.26 -6.26 10.26
N LEU A 427 -2.84 -6.57 9.04
CA LEU A 427 -2.07 -5.66 8.21
C LEU A 427 -3.01 -4.87 7.31
N LEU A 428 -2.64 -3.62 7.03
CA LEU A 428 -3.27 -2.85 5.97
C LEU A 428 -2.80 -3.42 4.63
N GLY A 429 -3.70 -3.57 3.67
CA GLY A 429 -3.33 -3.99 2.31
C GLY A 429 -2.36 -3.00 1.65
N ARG A 430 -1.08 -3.39 1.54
CA ARG A 430 -0.01 -2.55 1.00
C ARG A 430 0.43 -3.04 -0.37
N TYR A 431 0.28 -2.18 -1.38
CA TYR A 431 0.65 -2.52 -2.76
C TYR A 431 2.09 -2.13 -3.11
N ASP A 432 2.65 -1.16 -2.39
CA ASP A 432 3.95 -0.57 -2.73
C ASP A 432 5.02 -0.96 -1.72
N ILE A 433 6.20 -1.32 -2.21
CA ILE A 433 7.37 -1.70 -1.40
C ILE A 433 7.71 -0.68 -0.30
N PRO A 434 7.65 0.65 -0.54
CA PRO A 434 7.92 1.63 0.52
C PRO A 434 7.00 1.50 1.74
N ASN A 435 5.77 1.07 1.52
CA ASN A 435 4.84 0.86 2.64
C ASN A 435 5.09 -0.48 3.31
N GLN A 436 5.45 -1.51 2.55
CA GLN A 436 5.81 -2.84 3.06
C GLN A 436 6.94 -2.78 4.10
N ARG A 437 7.83 -1.77 3.99
CA ARG A 437 8.84 -1.45 5.01
C ARG A 437 8.27 -1.23 6.41
N ASN A 438 7.07 -0.67 6.54
CA ASN A 438 6.45 -0.47 7.86
C ASN A 438 6.09 -1.81 8.51
N ASP A 439 5.56 -2.75 7.73
CA ASP A 439 5.23 -4.08 8.22
C ASP A 439 6.52 -4.82 8.56
N TYR A 440 7.52 -4.80 7.66
CA TYR A 440 8.87 -5.32 7.93
C TYR A 440 9.43 -4.84 9.27
N ASN A 441 9.39 -3.52 9.53
CA ASN A 441 9.89 -2.94 10.78
C ASN A 441 9.07 -3.40 11.99
N ALA A 442 7.75 -3.55 11.86
CA ALA A 442 6.89 -4.07 12.94
C ALA A 442 7.30 -5.50 13.34
N PHE A 443 7.69 -6.33 12.37
CA PHE A 443 8.19 -7.67 12.65
C PHE A 443 9.62 -7.69 13.20
N THR A 444 10.53 -6.84 12.69
CA THR A 444 11.98 -6.98 12.90
C THR A 444 12.61 -6.01 13.90
N SER A 445 12.19 -4.74 13.94
CA SER A 445 13.01 -3.66 14.54
C SER A 445 12.22 -2.61 15.36
N GLY A 446 10.91 -2.76 15.52
CA GLY A 446 10.07 -1.88 16.34
C GLY A 446 10.36 -1.92 17.86
N LYS A 447 9.60 -1.15 18.66
CA LYS A 447 9.74 -1.14 20.13
C LYS A 447 9.47 -2.50 20.78
N LYS A 448 8.55 -3.27 20.20
CA LYS A 448 8.22 -4.66 20.55
C LYS A 448 8.08 -5.45 19.24
N PRO A 449 9.20 -5.86 18.62
CA PRO A 449 9.16 -6.55 17.33
C PRO A 449 8.39 -7.86 17.48
N TYR A 450 7.50 -8.16 16.53
CA TYR A 450 6.66 -9.36 16.61
C TYR A 450 7.49 -10.64 16.68
N ASN A 451 8.63 -10.71 15.95
CA ASN A 451 9.50 -11.88 16.01
C ASN A 451 10.02 -12.14 17.43
N LYS A 452 10.41 -11.09 18.15
CA LYS A 452 10.95 -11.23 19.52
C LYS A 452 9.88 -11.68 20.50
N THR A 453 8.65 -11.17 20.37
CA THR A 453 7.53 -11.58 21.23
C THR A 453 7.14 -13.03 20.97
N LEU A 454 7.12 -13.46 19.70
CA LEU A 454 6.80 -14.83 19.34
C LEU A 454 7.89 -15.81 19.78
N GLU A 455 9.18 -15.44 19.71
CA GLU A 455 10.30 -16.25 20.20
C GLU A 455 10.14 -16.63 21.68
N SER A 456 9.80 -15.65 22.53
CA SER A 456 9.57 -15.89 23.96
C SER A 456 8.38 -16.83 24.21
N LYS A 457 7.31 -16.69 23.42
CA LYS A 457 6.15 -17.60 23.47
C LYS A 457 6.56 -19.02 23.10
N ILE A 458 7.24 -19.22 21.97
CA ILE A 458 7.68 -20.55 21.51
C ILE A 458 8.51 -21.27 22.57
N GLN A 459 9.48 -20.57 23.18
CA GLN A 459 10.36 -21.17 24.17
C GLN A 459 9.57 -21.68 25.38
N TRP A 460 8.64 -20.89 25.90
CA TRP A 460 7.78 -21.31 27.01
C TRP A 460 6.95 -22.56 26.66
N PHE A 461 6.38 -22.62 25.46
CA PHE A 461 5.57 -23.77 25.03
C PHE A 461 6.40 -25.03 24.83
N LYS A 462 7.65 -24.91 24.39
CA LYS A 462 8.60 -26.03 24.35
C LYS A 462 8.87 -26.57 25.75
N ASP A 463 9.12 -25.67 26.71
CA ASP A 463 9.46 -26.05 28.08
C ASP A 463 8.24 -26.58 28.87
N ASN A 464 7.01 -26.29 28.42
CA ASN A 464 5.76 -26.62 29.12
C ASN A 464 4.79 -27.49 28.30
N LEU A 465 5.28 -28.24 27.30
CA LEU A 465 4.46 -29.05 26.38
C LEU A 465 3.51 -30.01 27.12
N SER A 466 3.95 -30.57 28.25
CA SER A 466 3.13 -31.47 29.08
C SER A 466 1.90 -30.79 29.70
N LEU A 467 2.01 -29.51 30.08
CA LEU A 467 0.89 -28.72 30.60
C LEU A 467 -0.11 -28.41 29.49
N VAL A 468 0.40 -28.12 28.28
CA VAL A 468 -0.42 -27.84 27.10
C VAL A 468 -1.20 -29.08 26.66
N ASN A 469 -0.57 -30.26 26.72
CA ASN A 469 -1.26 -31.54 26.46
C ASN A 469 -2.46 -31.73 27.41
N GLN A 470 -2.25 -31.55 28.72
CA GLN A 470 -3.32 -31.64 29.72
C GLN A 470 -4.43 -30.60 29.46
N HIS A 471 -4.06 -29.41 29.04
CA HIS A 471 -5.01 -28.36 28.68
C HIS A 471 -5.91 -28.75 27.52
N LEU A 472 -5.35 -29.29 26.43
CA LEU A 472 -6.16 -29.76 25.29
C LEU A 472 -7.04 -30.95 25.69
N GLN A 473 -6.51 -31.91 26.45
CA GLN A 473 -7.29 -33.04 26.97
C GLN A 473 -8.51 -32.57 27.78
N LYS A 474 -8.32 -31.57 28.67
CA LYS A 474 -9.40 -30.98 29.46
C LYS A 474 -10.39 -30.20 28.60
N LYS A 475 -9.90 -29.32 27.71
CA LYS A 475 -10.74 -28.48 26.84
C LYS A 475 -11.69 -29.32 25.99
N TYR A 476 -11.15 -30.38 25.38
CA TYR A 476 -11.91 -31.25 24.49
C TYR A 476 -12.56 -32.45 25.19
N LYS A 477 -12.34 -32.62 26.51
CA LYS A 477 -12.82 -33.77 27.31
C LYS A 477 -12.39 -35.11 26.70
N LYS A 478 -11.15 -35.18 26.22
CA LYS A 478 -10.56 -36.33 25.52
C LYS A 478 -9.19 -36.66 26.10
N PRO A 479 -9.09 -37.63 27.03
CA PRO A 479 -7.83 -37.98 27.68
C PRO A 479 -6.82 -38.68 26.75
N ASP A 480 -7.26 -39.11 25.58
CA ASP A 480 -6.47 -39.76 24.52
C ASP A 480 -5.75 -38.77 23.59
N ILE A 481 -5.98 -37.46 23.73
CA ILE A 481 -5.15 -36.45 23.05
C ILE A 481 -3.72 -36.58 23.56
N ASP A 482 -2.78 -36.73 22.64
CA ASP A 482 -1.36 -36.81 22.95
C ASP A 482 -0.54 -35.99 21.95
N ILE A 483 0.16 -34.99 22.48
CA ILE A 483 1.07 -34.11 21.74
C ILE A 483 2.53 -34.24 22.21
N SER A 484 2.89 -35.28 22.97
CA SER A 484 4.26 -35.41 23.54
C SER A 484 5.36 -35.40 22.49
N GLU A 485 5.09 -35.98 21.32
CA GLU A 485 6.02 -36.07 20.19
C GLU A 485 5.90 -34.88 19.22
N TYR A 486 5.12 -33.85 19.55
CA TYR A 486 4.90 -32.73 18.65
C TYR A 486 6.07 -31.75 18.75
N THR A 487 6.48 -31.23 17.61
CA THR A 487 7.41 -30.10 17.56
C THR A 487 6.64 -28.78 17.72
N VAL A 488 7.16 -27.86 18.52
CA VAL A 488 6.57 -26.53 18.69
C VAL A 488 7.10 -25.58 17.63
N GLU A 489 6.21 -24.98 16.85
CA GLU A 489 6.53 -24.03 15.79
C GLU A 489 5.74 -22.73 15.98
N GLY A 490 6.43 -21.59 15.97
CA GLY A 490 5.75 -20.30 15.96
C GLY A 490 5.45 -19.84 14.55
N ILE A 491 4.24 -19.37 14.33
CA ILE A 491 3.80 -18.83 13.05
C ILE A 491 3.06 -17.50 13.26
N PHE A 492 2.99 -16.70 12.20
CA PHE A 492 2.04 -15.61 12.11
C PHE A 492 0.96 -15.92 11.09
N ILE A 493 -0.24 -15.44 11.37
CA ILE A 493 -1.36 -15.48 10.42
C ILE A 493 -1.72 -14.04 10.07
N ILE A 494 -1.88 -13.74 8.78
CA ILE A 494 -2.15 -12.39 8.28
C ILE A 494 -3.40 -12.36 7.39
N ASN A 495 -4.11 -11.24 7.41
CA ASN A 495 -5.28 -10.97 6.57
C ASN A 495 -4.89 -10.53 5.14
N THR A 496 -3.75 -9.84 4.98
CA THR A 496 -3.24 -9.36 3.68
C THR A 496 -1.76 -9.68 3.54
N PRO A 497 -1.29 -10.21 2.39
CA PRO A 497 0.13 -10.51 2.14
C PRO A 497 1.07 -9.33 2.40
N THR A 498 2.26 -9.62 2.90
CA THR A 498 3.33 -8.64 3.13
C THR A 498 4.64 -9.13 2.52
N PHE A 499 5.49 -8.22 2.04
CA PHE A 499 6.82 -8.56 1.51
C PHE A 499 7.60 -9.45 2.49
N TYR A 500 7.52 -9.16 3.79
CA TYR A 500 8.31 -9.85 4.79
C TYR A 500 8.02 -11.36 4.88
N MET A 501 6.83 -11.82 4.46
CA MET A 501 6.47 -13.24 4.50
C MET A 501 7.38 -14.12 3.63
N TYR A 502 8.11 -13.54 2.67
CA TYR A 502 9.05 -14.26 1.79
C TYR A 502 10.46 -14.35 2.37
N ASN A 503 10.73 -13.66 3.48
CA ASN A 503 12.05 -13.60 4.12
C ASN A 503 11.98 -13.63 5.66
N SER A 504 10.86 -14.06 6.24
CA SER A 504 10.62 -13.96 7.68
C SER A 504 11.31 -15.08 8.46
N VAL A 505 11.71 -14.78 9.69
CA VAL A 505 12.33 -15.75 10.60
C VAL A 505 11.34 -16.83 11.03
N TYR A 506 10.13 -16.39 11.41
CA TYR A 506 8.98 -17.26 11.65
C TYR A 506 8.07 -17.26 10.44
N ARG A 507 7.42 -18.37 10.15
CA ARG A 507 6.56 -18.48 8.98
C ARG A 507 5.35 -17.58 9.11
N ILE A 508 5.04 -16.87 8.03
CA ILE A 508 3.88 -16.00 7.94
C ILE A 508 2.98 -16.58 6.85
N TYR A 509 1.75 -16.89 7.21
CA TYR A 509 0.77 -17.47 6.31
C TYR A 509 -0.41 -16.54 6.15
N ASP A 510 -0.88 -16.37 4.91
CA ASP A 510 -2.19 -15.78 4.70
C ASP A 510 -3.31 -16.78 5.04
N ILE A 511 -4.52 -16.27 5.26
CA ILE A 511 -5.67 -17.08 5.68
C ILE A 511 -5.96 -18.26 4.73
N ASN A 512 -5.65 -18.13 3.44
CA ASN A 512 -5.91 -19.16 2.43
C ASN A 512 -4.92 -20.32 2.51
N GLN A 513 -3.75 -20.10 3.13
CA GLN A 513 -2.71 -21.12 3.29
C GLN A 513 -2.92 -21.98 4.55
N ILE A 514 -3.66 -21.49 5.54
CA ILE A 514 -3.80 -22.13 6.86
C ILE A 514 -4.27 -23.58 6.77
N GLU A 515 -5.23 -23.88 5.91
CA GLU A 515 -5.73 -25.24 5.73
C GLU A 515 -4.64 -26.20 5.24
N ASN A 516 -3.83 -25.80 4.26
CA ASN A 516 -2.72 -26.61 3.79
C ASN A 516 -1.63 -26.78 4.85
N VAL A 517 -1.38 -25.75 5.65
CA VAL A 517 -0.39 -25.78 6.75
C VAL A 517 -0.83 -26.77 7.82
N ILE A 518 -2.06 -26.67 8.33
CA ILE A 518 -2.55 -27.55 9.40
C ILE A 518 -2.74 -28.99 8.92
N LEU A 519 -2.95 -29.23 7.63
CA LEU A 519 -3.03 -30.58 7.04
C LEU A 519 -1.65 -31.15 6.65
N GLY A 520 -0.56 -30.39 6.83
CA GLY A 520 0.79 -30.84 6.47
C GLY A 520 1.08 -30.90 4.97
N ASN A 521 0.25 -30.23 4.15
CA ASN A 521 0.35 -30.20 2.69
C ASN A 521 1.11 -28.95 2.17
N HIS A 522 1.39 -27.98 3.03
CA HIS A 522 2.12 -26.77 2.64
C HIS A 522 3.59 -27.08 2.35
N THR A 523 4.05 -26.71 1.15
CA THR A 523 5.45 -26.78 0.73
C THR A 523 5.88 -25.44 0.19
N ASP A 524 7.03 -24.96 0.62
CA ASP A 524 7.62 -23.77 0.02
C ASP A 524 8.17 -24.09 -1.37
N PRO A 525 7.96 -23.21 -2.36
CA PRO A 525 8.60 -23.38 -3.65
C PRO A 525 10.12 -23.25 -3.51
N THR A 526 10.85 -24.13 -4.21
CA THR A 526 12.27 -23.99 -4.49
C THR A 526 12.44 -23.49 -5.91
N PHE A 527 13.25 -22.46 -6.11
CA PHE A 527 13.47 -21.85 -7.42
C PHE A 527 14.85 -22.19 -7.95
N SER A 528 14.94 -22.69 -9.18
CA SER A 528 16.20 -22.82 -9.91
C SER A 528 16.39 -21.63 -10.83
N VAL A 529 17.36 -20.78 -10.53
CA VAL A 529 17.67 -19.56 -11.27
C VAL A 529 18.99 -19.73 -12.01
N VAL A 530 18.97 -19.42 -13.30
CA VAL A 530 20.16 -19.37 -14.16
C VAL A 530 20.53 -17.90 -14.35
N ILE A 531 21.76 -17.54 -14.02
CA ILE A 531 22.31 -16.20 -14.24
C ILE A 531 23.44 -16.34 -15.24
N ASP A 532 23.21 -15.85 -16.46
CA ASP A 532 24.22 -15.82 -17.50
C ASP A 532 25.07 -14.55 -17.35
N GLU A 533 26.36 -14.73 -17.05
CA GLU A 533 27.38 -13.68 -17.10
C GLU A 533 28.27 -13.92 -18.33
N GLU A 534 28.91 -12.87 -18.86
CA GLU A 534 29.64 -12.92 -20.14
C GLU A 534 30.70 -14.05 -20.20
N GLU A 535 31.27 -14.43 -19.05
CA GLU A 535 32.33 -15.45 -18.97
C GLU A 535 31.86 -16.78 -18.35
N HIS A 536 30.69 -16.82 -17.70
CA HIS A 536 30.22 -18.04 -17.03
C HIS A 536 28.71 -17.99 -16.71
N THR A 537 28.09 -19.17 -16.64
CA THR A 537 26.70 -19.32 -16.17
C THR A 537 26.69 -19.77 -14.72
N LYS A 538 25.91 -19.08 -13.88
CA LYS A 538 25.66 -19.46 -12.48
C LYS A 538 24.31 -20.16 -12.37
N PHE A 539 24.31 -21.30 -11.69
CA PHE A 539 23.09 -22.01 -11.31
C PHE A 539 22.86 -21.83 -9.81
N LEU A 540 21.71 -21.29 -9.44
CA LEU A 540 21.32 -21.05 -8.06
C LEU A 540 20.03 -21.81 -7.75
N ASN A 541 20.06 -22.66 -6.73
CA ASN A 541 18.85 -23.19 -6.10
C ASN A 541 18.53 -22.29 -4.90
N VAL A 542 17.40 -21.59 -5.00
CA VAL A 542 16.94 -20.62 -4.01
C VAL A 542 15.81 -21.25 -3.22
N GLU A 543 16.06 -21.47 -1.94
CA GLU A 543 15.09 -21.97 -0.97
C GLU A 543 14.68 -20.84 -0.01
N TYR A 544 13.58 -21.04 0.70
CA TYR A 544 13.16 -20.10 1.73
C TYR A 544 14.21 -20.03 2.86
N PRO A 545 14.50 -18.84 3.41
CA PRO A 545 13.98 -17.52 3.04
C PRO A 545 14.69 -16.96 1.79
N TYR A 546 13.90 -16.34 0.91
CA TYR A 546 14.31 -16.12 -0.49
C TYR A 546 15.25 -14.95 -0.71
N PHE A 547 15.37 -14.02 0.24
CA PHE A 547 16.22 -12.83 0.12
C PHE A 547 17.44 -12.95 1.03
N LYS A 548 18.30 -13.92 0.67
CA LYS A 548 19.62 -14.13 1.26
C LYS A 548 20.69 -13.98 0.19
N LYS A 549 21.77 -13.27 0.51
CA LYS A 549 22.92 -13.16 -0.38
C LYS A 549 23.48 -14.56 -0.66
N PRO A 550 23.53 -15.00 -1.93
CA PRO A 550 24.01 -16.33 -2.27
C PRO A 550 25.52 -16.45 -1.99
N LYS A 551 25.95 -17.65 -1.56
CA LYS A 551 27.37 -18.02 -1.55
C LYS A 551 27.71 -18.65 -2.89
N TYR A 552 28.57 -18.00 -3.65
CA TYR A 552 29.03 -18.51 -4.94
C TYR A 552 30.21 -19.46 -4.72
N ILE A 553 30.07 -20.71 -5.16
CA ILE A 553 31.21 -21.62 -5.30
C ILE A 553 31.77 -21.38 -6.70
N LYS A 554 33.01 -20.87 -6.79
CA LYS A 554 33.72 -20.81 -8.06
C LYS A 554 34.16 -22.22 -8.42
N PHE A 555 33.52 -22.82 -9.42
CA PHE A 555 33.99 -24.04 -10.01
C PHE A 555 35.02 -23.70 -11.09
N ASP A 556 36.29 -23.98 -10.82
CA ASP A 556 37.35 -23.91 -11.82
C ASP A 556 37.66 -25.35 -12.25
N PRO A 557 37.17 -25.80 -13.43
CA PRO A 557 37.37 -27.18 -13.89
C PRO A 557 38.85 -27.54 -14.13
N PHE A 558 39.77 -26.58 -14.00
CA PHE A 558 41.21 -26.74 -14.20
C PHE A 558 42.05 -26.49 -12.94
N LYS A 559 41.43 -26.22 -11.78
CA LYS A 559 42.12 -26.26 -10.49
C LYS A 559 41.87 -27.62 -9.84
N GLU A 560 42.93 -28.40 -9.70
CA GLU A 560 42.94 -29.54 -8.78
C GLU A 560 42.74 -29.00 -7.36
N ASP A 561 41.79 -29.59 -6.63
CA ASP A 561 41.46 -29.24 -5.24
C ASP A 561 42.70 -29.38 -4.33
N GLU A 562 43.07 -28.32 -3.60
CA GLU A 562 43.92 -28.39 -2.39
C GLU A 562 43.07 -28.34 -1.12
#